data_AF-A0A959H0Q6-F1
#
_entry.id   AF-A0A959H0Q6-F1
#
_cell.length_a   1.000
_cell.length_b   1.000
_cell.length_c   1.000
_cell.angle_alpha   90.00
_cell.angle_beta   90.00
_cell.angle_gamma   90.00
#
_symmetry.space_group_name_H-M   'P 1'
#
loop_
_entity.id
_entity.type
_entity.pdbx_description
1 polymer ?
#
loop_
_entity_poly.entity_id
_entity_poly.type
_entity_poly.pdbx_seq_one_letter_code
_entity_poly.pdbx_strand_id
1 'polypeptide(L)'
;VFVVLNTLTVKKREGNGYYGLAIGLIYAVNMHILGNITGGGFNPAVAIGTAITGMASFGEIFIFMLGTLLGAAAAVTAFQLTAGEEA
;
A
#
# COMPACT_ATOMS: atom_id res chain seq x y z
N VAL A 1 -2.04 -0.29 -2.68
CA VAL A 1 -3.34 0.24 -3.14
C VAL A 1 -3.87 -0.50 -4.37
N PHE A 2 -3.10 -0.61 -5.46
CA PHE A 2 -3.58 -1.27 -6.70
C PHE A 2 -4.11 -2.71 -6.48
N VAL A 3 -3.37 -3.55 -5.75
CA VAL A 3 -3.81 -4.91 -5.40
C VAL A 3 -5.08 -4.88 -4.56
N VAL A 4 -5.17 -3.97 -3.59
CA VAL A 4 -6.35 -3.82 -2.72
C VAL A 4 -7.59 -3.54 -3.56
N LEU A 5 -7.53 -2.56 -4.48
CA LEU A 5 -8.63 -2.24 -5.39
C LEU A 5 -9.00 -3.46 -6.25
N ASN A 6 -8.02 -4.08 -6.90
CA ASN A 6 -8.23 -5.28 -7.70
C ASN A 6 -8.89 -6.43 -6.94
N THR A 7 -8.57 -6.59 -5.66
CA THR A 7 -9.12 -7.68 -4.86
C THR A 7 -10.48 -7.36 -4.28
N LEU A 8 -10.74 -6.10 -3.89
CA LEU A 8 -11.92 -5.72 -3.10
C LEU A 8 -13.02 -5.04 -3.90
N THR A 9 -12.69 -4.34 -4.99
CA THR A 9 -13.68 -3.51 -5.70
C THR A 9 -14.20 -4.16 -6.98
N VAL A 10 -13.50 -5.15 -7.54
CA VAL A 10 -13.95 -5.81 -8.78
C VAL A 10 -15.10 -6.77 -8.48
N LYS A 11 -16.28 -6.53 -9.04
CA LYS A 11 -17.51 -7.31 -8.77
C LYS A 11 -17.35 -8.80 -9.07
N LYS A 12 -16.63 -9.13 -10.13
CA LYS A 12 -16.32 -10.53 -10.50
C LYS A 12 -15.57 -11.30 -9.40
N ARG A 13 -14.93 -10.59 -8.47
CA ARG A 13 -14.10 -11.15 -7.41
C ARG A 13 -14.78 -11.03 -6.04
N GLU A 14 -16.05 -10.61 -5.99
CA GLU A 14 -16.83 -10.57 -4.77
C GLU A 14 -16.98 -11.97 -4.14
N GLY A 15 -17.00 -12.03 -2.81
CA GLY A 15 -17.06 -13.28 -2.06
C GLY A 15 -15.80 -14.16 -2.11
N ASN A 16 -14.68 -13.68 -2.67
CA ASN A 16 -13.45 -14.47 -2.68
C ASN A 16 -12.83 -14.62 -1.28
N GLY A 17 -12.16 -15.73 -0.98
CA GLY A 17 -11.56 -15.99 0.34
C GLY A 17 -10.13 -15.47 0.50
N TYR A 18 -9.54 -14.88 -0.54
CA TYR A 18 -8.09 -14.65 -0.63
C TYR A 18 -7.67 -13.18 -0.50
N TYR A 19 -8.59 -12.25 -0.19
CA TYR A 19 -8.27 -10.82 -0.05
C TYR A 19 -7.07 -10.58 0.86
N GLY A 20 -7.11 -11.16 2.07
CA GLY A 20 -6.06 -10.99 3.07
C GLY A 20 -4.72 -11.56 2.62
N LEU A 21 -4.74 -12.73 1.97
CA LEU A 21 -3.54 -13.37 1.45
C LEU A 21 -2.90 -12.54 0.32
N ALA A 22 -3.70 -12.06 -0.63
CA ALA A 22 -3.20 -11.24 -1.74
C ALA A 22 -2.58 -9.92 -1.25
N ILE A 23 -3.25 -9.24 -0.31
CA ILE A 23 -2.76 -7.98 0.27
C ILE A 23 -1.51 -8.22 1.14
N GLY A 24 -1.48 -9.29 1.92
CA GLY A 24 -0.34 -9.66 2.74
C GLY A 24 0.89 -10.03 1.90
N LEU A 25 0.72 -10.82 0.84
CA LEU A 25 1.82 -11.24 -0.02
C LEU A 25 2.46 -10.06 -0.75
N ILE A 26 1.67 -9.13 -1.30
CA ILE A 26 2.28 -7.94 -1.95
C ILE A 26 3.04 -7.08 -0.93
N TYR A 27 2.55 -6.99 0.31
CA TYR A 27 3.26 -6.28 1.36
C TYR A 27 4.58 -6.98 1.74
N ALA A 28 4.58 -8.31 1.82
CA ALA A 28 5.78 -9.10 2.07
C ALA A 28 6.81 -8.96 0.95
N VAL A 29 6.37 -8.96 -0.31
CA VAL A 29 7.23 -8.71 -1.46
C VAL A 29 7.84 -7.29 -1.40
N ASN A 30 7.04 -6.28 -1.06
CA ASN A 30 7.55 -4.92 -0.88
C ASN A 30 8.58 -4.85 0.26
N MET A 31 8.35 -5.51 1.40
CA MET A 31 9.34 -5.62 2.46
C MET A 31 10.63 -6.29 1.99
N HIS A 32 10.52 -7.37 1.22
CA HIS A 32 11.68 -8.11 0.76
C HIS A 32 12.57 -7.28 -0.17
N ILE A 33 11.98 -6.51 -1.08
CA ILE A 33 12.71 -5.74 -2.10
C ILE A 33 13.19 -4.39 -1.55
N LEU A 34 12.33 -3.70 -0.79
CA LEU A 34 12.52 -2.30 -0.43
C LEU A 34 12.66 -2.07 1.08
N GLY A 35 12.46 -3.09 1.92
CA GLY A 35 12.46 -2.96 3.37
C GLY A 35 13.76 -2.41 3.96
N ASN A 36 14.92 -2.77 3.40
CA ASN A 36 16.22 -2.25 3.84
C ASN A 36 16.40 -0.75 3.54
N ILE A 37 15.64 -0.21 2.58
CA ILE A 37 15.72 1.20 2.17
C ILE A 37 14.66 2.02 2.89
N THR A 38 13.43 1.50 2.96
CA THR A 38 12.27 2.26 3.44
C THR A 38 11.89 1.94 4.88
N GLY A 39 12.48 0.91 5.48
CA GLY A 39 12.21 0.48 6.86
C GLY A 39 10.77 0.05 7.14
N GLY A 40 9.91 -0.10 6.11
CA GLY A 40 8.49 -0.35 6.35
C GLY A 40 7.53 0.73 5.91
N GLY A 41 8.02 1.91 5.49
CA GLY A 41 7.24 3.14 5.30
C GLY A 41 6.26 3.17 4.13
N PHE A 42 5.56 2.07 3.82
CA PHE A 42 4.56 1.99 2.74
C PHE A 42 3.15 2.40 3.16
N ASN A 43 2.99 2.87 4.41
CA ASN A 43 1.72 3.33 4.96
C ASN A 43 1.97 4.55 5.88
N PRO A 44 1.26 5.67 5.66
CA PRO A 44 1.31 6.85 6.53
C PRO A 44 1.18 6.55 8.03
N ALA A 45 0.22 5.70 8.40
CA ALA A 45 -0.03 5.35 9.80
C ALA A 45 1.12 4.53 10.40
N VAL A 46 1.74 3.66 9.59
CA VAL A 46 2.92 2.89 10.02
C VAL A 46 4.11 3.83 10.21
N ALA A 47 4.34 4.76 9.28
CA ALA A 47 5.41 5.75 9.42
C ALA A 47 5.23 6.60 10.69
N ILE A 48 4.01 7.08 10.96
CA ILE A 48 3.70 7.80 12.21
C ILE A 48 3.96 6.90 13.44
N GLY A 49 3.53 5.63 13.41
CA GLY A 49 3.79 4.67 14.48
C GLY A 49 5.28 4.47 14.74
N THR A 50 6.11 4.40 13.69
CA THR A 50 7.57 4.31 13.84
C THR A 50 8.17 5.57 14.46
N ALA A 51 7.59 6.76 14.19
CA ALA A 51 8.03 7.98 14.84
C ALA A 51 7.65 8.04 16.32
N ILE A 52 6.43 7.63 16.67
CA ILE A 52 5.95 7.60 18.06
C ILE A 52 6.78 6.64 18.93
N THR A 53 7.20 5.51 18.36
CA THR A 53 7.98 4.49 19.05
C THR A 53 9.49 4.77 19.08
N GLY A 54 9.95 5.85 18.47
CA GLY A 54 11.37 6.22 18.39
C GLY A 54 12.18 5.39 17.39
N MET A 55 11.53 4.62 16.51
CA MET A 55 12.18 3.87 15.42
C MET A 55 12.56 4.77 14.23
N ALA A 56 11.87 5.90 14.05
CA ALA A 56 12.18 6.92 13.04
C ALA A 56 12.05 8.32 13.63
N SER A 57 12.71 9.32 13.04
CA SER A 57 12.47 10.72 13.42
C SER A 57 11.20 11.25 12.76
N PHE A 58 10.45 12.11 13.46
CA PHE A 58 9.32 12.85 12.88
C PHE A 58 9.73 13.71 11.66
N GLY A 59 11.00 14.11 11.56
CA GLY A 59 11.51 14.82 10.39
C GLY A 59 11.64 13.94 9.14
N GLU A 60 11.80 12.62 9.32
CA GLU A 60 12.07 11.68 8.25
C GLU A 60 10.78 11.07 7.68
N ILE A 61 9.70 11.04 8.46
CA ILE A 61 8.45 10.38 8.02
C ILE A 61 7.72 11.11 6.89
N PHE A 62 8.02 12.39 6.66
CA PHE A 62 7.33 13.19 5.65
C PHE A 62 7.49 12.60 4.24
N ILE A 63 8.64 12.01 3.91
CA ILE A 63 8.84 11.36 2.61
C ILE A 63 7.92 10.15 2.44
N PHE A 64 7.66 9.41 3.51
CA PHE A 64 6.71 8.29 3.50
C PHE A 64 5.27 8.79 3.41
N MET A 65 4.93 9.91 4.07
CA MET A 65 3.61 10.53 3.94
C MET A 65 3.32 10.93 2.49
N LEU A 66 4.20 11.72 1.87
CA LEU A 66 4.00 12.16 0.48
C LEU A 66 4.10 10.99 -0.50
N GLY A 67 5.14 10.16 -0.37
CA GLY A 67 5.40 9.06 -1.30
C GLY A 67 4.25 8.05 -1.34
N THR A 68 3.67 7.72 -0.19
CA THR A 68 2.55 6.77 -0.13
C THR A 68 1.24 7.37 -0.67
N LEU A 69 1.00 8.66 -0.45
CA LEU A 69 -0.17 9.35 -1.02
C LEU A 69 -0.07 9.47 -2.55
N LEU A 70 1.11 9.85 -3.07
CA LEU A 70 1.37 9.90 -4.52
C LEU A 70 1.28 8.51 -5.14
N GLY A 71 1.88 7.50 -4.49
CA GLY A 71 1.78 6.11 -4.93
C GLY A 71 0.34 5.58 -4.91
N ALA A 72 -0.48 5.99 -3.93
CA ALA A 72 -1.90 5.67 -3.88
C ALA A 72 -2.67 6.31 -5.04
N ALA A 73 -2.43 7.61 -5.31
CA ALA A 73 -3.04 8.30 -6.44
C ALA A 73 -2.70 7.63 -7.78
N ALA A 74 -1.41 7.34 -8.00
CA ALA A 74 -0.95 6.64 -9.20
C ALA A 74 -1.57 5.23 -9.32
N ALA A 75 -1.69 4.50 -8.21
CA ALA A 75 -2.33 3.19 -8.18
C ALA A 75 -3.83 3.25 -8.51
N VAL A 76 -4.55 4.27 -8.04
CA VAL A 76 -5.96 4.49 -8.39
C VAL A 76 -6.08 4.78 -9.88
N THR A 77 -5.25 5.67 -10.42
CA THR A 77 -5.23 5.96 -11.87
C THR A 77 -4.96 4.70 -12.69
N ALA A 78 -3.94 3.92 -12.32
CA ALA A 78 -3.63 2.67 -13.00
C ALA A 78 -4.82 1.69 -12.93
N PHE A 79 -5.46 1.57 -11.76
CA PHE A 79 -6.63 0.72 -11.60
C PHE A 79 -7.78 1.14 -12.53
N GLN A 80 -8.09 2.44 -12.58
CA GLN A 80 -9.15 2.96 -13.44
C GLN A 80 -8.88 2.64 -14.92
N LEU A 81 -7.63 2.76 -15.37
CA LEU A 81 -7.25 2.46 -16.75
C LEU A 81 -7.30 0.97 -17.10
N THR A 82 -7.05 0.07 -16.14
CA THR A 82 -6.95 -1.38 -16.42
C THR A 82 -8.20 -2.18 -16.07
N ALA A 83 -8.97 -1.73 -15.08
CA ALA A 83 -10.04 -2.50 -14.45
C ALA A 83 -11.16 -1.61 -13.90
N GLY A 84 -11.18 -0.31 -14.21
CA GLY A 84 -12.16 0.64 -13.67
C GLY A 84 -13.60 0.31 -14.05
N GLU A 85 -13.82 -0.24 -15.25
CA GLU A 85 -15.13 -0.68 -15.72
C GLU A 85 -15.67 -1.92 -15.00
N GLU A 86 -14.78 -2.70 -14.38
CA GLU A 86 -15.14 -3.92 -13.62
C GLU A 86 -15.42 -3.66 -12.14
N ALA A 87 -15.20 -2.42 -11.68
CA ALA A 87 -15.46 -1.97 -10.30
C ALA A 87 -16.96 -1.82 -9.99
#